data_AF-A0A8S3FFR2-F1
#
_entry.id   AF-A0A8S3FFR2-F1
#
_cell.length_a   1.000
_cell.length_b   1.000
_cell.length_c   1.000
_cell.angle_alpha   90.00
_cell.angle_beta   90.00
_cell.angle_gamma   90.00
#
_symmetry.space_group_name_H-M   'P 1'
#
loop_
_entity.id
_entity.type
_entity.pdbx_description
1 polymer ?
#
loop_
_entity_poly.entity_id
_entity_poly.type
_entity_poly.pdbx_seq_one_letter_code
_entity_poly.pdbx_strand_id
1 'polypeptide(L)'
;MEFRADPHPRTGIRLLTASDELIETLEDHQVQLQNMLQSKYIAFFQNQVSTWQRKLSQADQVIQILREVQKTWAHLESIFIGTEDIRKQLPEDSKRFDEIDRDFKKVAEENQKDLNVTHCTNRDGVYEQLESIKSRLSLCEKALAEYLETKRLAFPRFYFVSPAELLDILSNGNVPEKVMRHLSKLFDSIGRLELTDDKHTPGAKLKEAVAMYSKESEKVDFPSACDLNGQVEIWLNRVLDKMRETVRFCLSDAINA
;
A
#
# COMPACT_ATOMS: atom_id res chain seq x y z
N MET A 1 16.39 -27.67 -5.98
CA MET A 1 15.42 -26.57 -5.88
C MET A 1 15.89 -25.65 -4.78
N GLU A 2 16.35 -24.45 -5.14
CA GLU A 2 16.80 -23.44 -4.19
C GLU A 2 16.02 -22.14 -4.41
N PHE A 3 15.71 -21.46 -3.32
CA PHE A 3 15.14 -20.13 -3.37
C PHE A 3 16.17 -19.12 -3.88
N ARG A 4 15.70 -18.12 -4.64
CA ARG A 4 16.44 -16.89 -4.87
C ARG A 4 16.20 -15.94 -3.70
N ALA A 5 17.13 -15.05 -3.42
CA ALA A 5 17.02 -14.10 -2.33
C ALA A 5 17.29 -12.68 -2.86
N ASP A 6 16.22 -11.90 -3.00
CA ASP A 6 16.28 -10.55 -3.57
C ASP A 6 16.17 -9.49 -2.46
N PRO A 7 17.02 -8.46 -2.45
CA PRO A 7 16.96 -7.42 -1.42
C PRO A 7 15.71 -6.56 -1.58
N HIS A 8 14.98 -6.34 -0.49
CA HIS A 8 13.87 -5.40 -0.44
C HIS A 8 14.39 -3.98 -0.67
N PRO A 9 13.82 -3.19 -1.62
CA PRO A 9 14.39 -1.92 -2.06
C PRO A 9 14.63 -0.89 -0.94
N ARG A 10 13.81 -0.92 0.11
CA ARG A 10 13.84 0.09 1.18
C ARG A 10 14.54 -0.37 2.46
N THR A 11 14.40 -1.65 2.80
CA THR A 11 14.89 -2.19 4.08
C THR A 11 16.15 -3.01 3.92
N GLY A 12 16.51 -3.40 2.69
CA GLY A 12 17.67 -4.24 2.39
C GLY A 12 17.53 -5.70 2.81
N ILE A 13 16.39 -6.09 3.40
CA ILE A 13 16.13 -7.47 3.84
C ILE A 13 15.99 -8.36 2.61
N ARG A 14 16.68 -9.50 2.57
CA ARG A 14 16.54 -10.42 1.45
C ARG A 14 15.25 -11.21 1.59
N LEU A 15 14.37 -11.01 0.63
CA LEU A 15 13.10 -11.69 0.49
C LEU A 15 13.35 -12.94 -0.34
N LEU A 16 12.86 -14.09 0.13
CA LEU A 16 12.92 -15.31 -0.65
C LEU A 16 11.95 -15.22 -1.83
N THR A 17 12.42 -15.59 -3.01
CA THR A 17 11.66 -15.64 -4.25
C THR A 17 11.78 -17.05 -4.81
N ALA A 18 10.64 -17.74 -4.93
CA ALA A 18 10.54 -18.93 -5.78
C ALA A 18 10.47 -18.47 -7.25
N SER A 19 11.26 -19.04 -8.16
CA SER A 19 11.06 -18.81 -9.60
C SER A 19 9.82 -19.56 -10.08
N ASP A 20 9.23 -19.10 -11.18
CA ASP A 20 8.08 -19.80 -11.78
C ASP A 20 8.47 -21.22 -12.22
N GLU A 21 9.68 -21.39 -12.76
CA GLU A 21 10.29 -22.70 -13.06
C GLU A 21 10.33 -23.63 -11.84
N LEU A 22 10.61 -23.09 -10.65
CA LEU A 22 10.70 -23.86 -9.42
C LEU A 22 9.32 -24.33 -8.96
N ILE A 23 8.30 -23.47 -9.09
CA ILE A 23 6.91 -23.81 -8.79
C ILE A 23 6.41 -24.86 -9.77
N GLU A 24 6.63 -24.67 -11.07
CA GLU A 24 6.27 -25.65 -12.10
C GLU A 24 6.92 -27.01 -11.83
N THR A 25 8.22 -27.02 -11.51
CA THR A 25 8.93 -28.26 -11.15
C THR A 25 8.37 -28.90 -9.87
N LEU A 26 7.93 -28.10 -8.88
CA LEU A 26 7.34 -28.60 -7.64
C LEU A 26 5.98 -29.26 -7.92
N GLU A 27 5.11 -28.59 -8.69
CA GLU A 27 3.80 -29.08 -9.10
C GLU A 27 3.93 -30.37 -9.93
N ASP A 28 4.85 -30.40 -10.89
CA ASP A 28 5.14 -31.59 -11.70
C ASP A 28 5.56 -32.78 -10.84
N HIS A 29 6.45 -32.58 -9.89
CA HIS A 29 6.88 -33.66 -8.98
C HIS A 29 5.73 -34.13 -8.08
N GLN A 30 4.84 -33.23 -7.63
CA GLN A 30 3.64 -33.64 -6.88
C GLN A 30 2.70 -34.49 -7.74
N VAL A 31 2.49 -34.14 -9.02
CA VAL A 31 1.68 -34.93 -9.96
C VAL A 31 2.31 -36.30 -10.21
N GLN A 32 3.63 -36.36 -10.39
CA GLN A 32 4.35 -37.62 -10.58
C GLN A 32 4.22 -38.54 -9.36
N LEU A 33 4.38 -38.01 -8.14
CA LEU A 33 4.19 -38.77 -6.90
C LEU A 33 2.74 -39.27 -6.75
N GLN A 34 1.76 -38.44 -7.12
CA GLN A 34 0.35 -38.83 -7.12
C GLN A 34 0.07 -39.99 -8.09
N ASN A 35 0.66 -39.96 -9.28
CA ASN A 35 0.56 -41.05 -10.25
C ASN A 35 1.25 -42.33 -9.74
N MET A 36 2.39 -42.21 -9.06
CA MET A 36 3.07 -43.35 -8.43
C MET A 36 2.23 -43.99 -7.32
N LEU A 37 1.51 -43.19 -6.52
CA LEU A 37 0.61 -43.71 -5.48
C LEU A 37 -0.55 -44.55 -6.06
N GLN A 38 -0.97 -44.26 -7.29
CA GLN A 38 -2.03 -45.00 -7.98
C GLN A 38 -1.51 -46.26 -8.72
N SER A 39 -0.19 -46.43 -8.80
CA SER A 39 0.43 -47.58 -9.47
C SER A 39 0.24 -48.87 -8.67
N LYS A 40 -0.05 -49.95 -9.37
CA LYS A 40 -0.20 -51.30 -8.77
C LYS A 40 1.09 -51.84 -8.15
N TYR A 41 2.24 -51.25 -8.45
CA TYR A 41 3.57 -51.68 -7.98
C TYR A 41 4.12 -50.82 -6.82
N ILE A 42 3.29 -49.95 -6.23
CA ILE A 42 3.72 -48.98 -5.20
C ILE A 42 4.14 -49.62 -3.86
N ALA A 43 3.73 -50.86 -3.58
CA ALA A 43 3.86 -51.47 -2.25
C ALA A 43 5.27 -51.38 -1.63
N PHE A 44 6.33 -51.49 -2.43
CA PHE A 44 7.71 -51.37 -1.93
C PHE A 44 8.13 -49.92 -1.62
N PHE A 45 7.63 -48.94 -2.37
CA PHE A 45 8.01 -47.53 -2.26
C PHE A 45 6.97 -46.65 -1.55
N GLN A 46 5.84 -47.22 -1.12
CA GLN A 46 4.70 -46.48 -0.59
C GLN A 46 5.10 -45.50 0.52
N ASN A 47 5.89 -45.93 1.51
CA ASN A 47 6.34 -45.06 2.59
C ASN A 47 7.21 -43.90 2.11
N GLN A 48 8.09 -44.13 1.12
CA GLN A 48 8.95 -43.11 0.56
C GLN A 48 8.14 -42.08 -0.24
N VAL A 49 7.25 -42.56 -1.11
CA VAL A 49 6.38 -41.71 -1.93
C VAL A 49 5.44 -40.88 -1.06
N SER A 50 4.80 -41.48 -0.05
CA SER A 50 3.95 -40.74 0.90
C SER A 50 4.73 -39.68 1.70
N THR A 51 5.97 -39.99 2.10
CA THR A 51 6.82 -39.02 2.81
C THR A 51 7.17 -37.83 1.92
N TRP A 52 7.56 -38.09 0.66
CA TRP A 52 7.85 -37.03 -0.30
C TRP A 52 6.60 -36.23 -0.67
N GLN A 53 5.45 -36.88 -0.84
CA GLN A 53 4.18 -36.19 -1.10
C GLN A 53 3.87 -35.19 0.00
N ARG A 54 4.00 -35.59 1.27
CA ARG A 54 3.81 -34.69 2.41
C ARG A 54 4.81 -33.54 2.40
N LYS A 55 6.09 -33.83 2.15
CA LYS A 55 7.15 -32.80 2.13
C LYS A 55 6.96 -31.76 1.04
N LEU A 56 6.60 -32.19 -0.17
CA LEU A 56 6.36 -31.29 -1.29
C LEU A 56 5.05 -30.52 -1.12
N SER A 57 4.00 -31.14 -0.54
CA SER A 57 2.75 -30.44 -0.23
C SER A 57 2.95 -29.36 0.83
N GLN A 58 3.71 -29.64 1.89
CA GLN A 58 4.10 -28.65 2.89
C GLN A 58 4.96 -27.53 2.26
N ALA A 59 5.88 -27.89 1.36
CA ALA A 59 6.69 -26.90 0.66
C ALA A 59 5.84 -25.92 -0.15
N ASP A 60 4.87 -26.41 -0.92
CA ASP A 60 3.97 -25.57 -1.69
C ASP A 60 3.16 -24.64 -0.79
N GLN A 61 2.51 -25.17 0.27
CA GLN A 61 1.74 -24.36 1.22
C GLN A 61 2.57 -23.24 1.86
N VAL A 62 3.81 -23.55 2.28
CA VAL A 62 4.72 -22.56 2.88
C VAL A 62 5.16 -21.53 1.84
N ILE A 63 5.41 -21.91 0.58
CA ILE A 63 5.76 -20.97 -0.49
C ILE A 63 4.62 -19.99 -0.75
N GLN A 64 3.38 -20.47 -0.85
CA GLN A 64 2.21 -19.62 -1.11
C GLN A 64 2.02 -18.61 0.02
N ILE A 65 2.01 -19.07 1.28
CA ILE A 65 1.80 -18.17 2.42
C ILE A 65 2.97 -17.20 2.61
N LEU A 66 4.20 -17.62 2.35
CA LEU A 66 5.38 -16.75 2.40
C LEU A 66 5.28 -15.63 1.36
N ARG A 67 4.91 -15.95 0.12
CA ARG A 67 4.71 -14.96 -0.95
C ARG A 67 3.63 -13.94 -0.59
N GLU A 68 2.50 -14.40 -0.06
CA GLU A 68 1.42 -13.52 0.40
C GLU A 68 1.89 -12.61 1.54
N VAL A 69 2.52 -13.18 2.58
CA VAL A 69 3.04 -12.43 3.73
C VAL A 69 4.06 -11.38 3.28
N GLN A 70 5.01 -11.74 2.42
CA GLN A 70 6.02 -10.81 1.89
C GLN A 70 5.39 -9.65 1.14
N LYS A 71 4.39 -9.93 0.30
CA LYS A 71 3.68 -8.91 -0.49
C LYS A 71 2.90 -7.96 0.41
N THR A 72 2.10 -8.49 1.34
CA THR A 72 1.31 -7.67 2.27
C THR A 72 2.20 -6.88 3.22
N TRP A 73 3.25 -7.52 3.76
CA TRP A 73 4.22 -6.82 4.62
C TRP A 73 4.91 -5.69 3.87
N ALA A 74 5.42 -5.91 2.65
CA ALA A 74 6.09 -4.85 1.88
C ALA A 74 5.16 -3.67 1.57
N HIS A 75 3.89 -3.94 1.28
CA HIS A 75 2.88 -2.91 1.08
C HIS A 75 2.66 -2.09 2.37
N LEU A 76 2.36 -2.76 3.48
CA LEU A 76 2.11 -2.09 4.77
C LEU A 76 3.35 -1.39 5.32
N GLU A 77 4.54 -1.95 5.10
CA GLU A 77 5.83 -1.39 5.49
C GLU A 77 5.99 0.00 4.88
N SER A 78 5.77 0.12 3.56
CA SER A 78 5.84 1.40 2.84
C SER A 78 4.89 2.47 3.39
N ILE A 79 3.77 2.07 4.00
CA ILE A 79 2.75 2.97 4.53
C ILE A 79 3.04 3.31 6.00
N PHE A 80 3.09 2.31 6.87
CA PHE A 80 3.25 2.47 8.31
C PHE A 80 4.65 2.89 8.73
N ILE A 81 5.70 2.59 7.95
CA ILE A 81 7.06 3.07 8.25
C ILE A 81 7.44 4.23 7.33
N GLY A 82 6.93 4.27 6.10
CA GLY A 82 7.26 5.34 5.15
C GLY A 82 6.53 6.66 5.38
N THR A 83 5.38 6.65 6.08
CA THR A 83 4.55 7.85 6.27
C THR A 83 4.31 8.16 7.75
N GLU A 84 4.93 9.23 8.26
CA GLU A 84 4.79 9.64 9.67
C GLU A 84 3.36 10.09 10.03
N ASP A 85 2.66 10.73 9.09
CA ASP A 85 1.30 11.22 9.32
C ASP A 85 0.31 10.07 9.54
N ILE A 86 0.44 8.96 8.80
CA ILE A 86 -0.39 7.76 9.03
C ILE A 86 -0.12 7.15 10.40
N ARG A 87 1.15 7.13 10.85
CA ARG A 87 1.48 6.62 12.20
C ARG A 87 0.83 7.42 13.32
N LYS A 88 0.69 8.74 13.14
CA LYS A 88 0.00 9.62 14.09
C LYS A 88 -1.51 9.38 14.10
N GLN A 89 -2.09 9.02 12.96
CA GLN A 89 -3.52 8.76 12.83
C GLN A 89 -3.92 7.35 13.31
N LEU A 90 -3.04 6.36 13.13
CA LEU A 90 -3.25 4.96 13.51
C LEU A 90 -2.15 4.47 14.48
N PRO A 91 -2.06 5.02 15.71
CA PRO A 91 -0.95 4.72 16.62
C PRO A 91 -0.96 3.29 17.15
N GLU A 92 -2.14 2.70 17.38
CA GLU A 92 -2.26 1.31 17.84
C GLU A 92 -1.85 0.32 16.76
N ASP A 93 -2.35 0.49 15.53
CA ASP A 93 -1.98 -0.36 14.40
C ASP A 93 -0.51 -0.18 13.99
N SER A 94 0.05 1.02 14.16
CA SER A 94 1.48 1.25 13.95
C SER A 94 2.34 0.45 14.94
N LYS A 95 1.99 0.44 16.22
CA LYS A 95 2.69 -0.37 17.23
C LYS A 95 2.56 -1.87 16.92
N ARG A 96 1.36 -2.30 16.54
CA ARG A 96 1.11 -3.68 16.10
C ARG A 96 1.98 -4.03 14.89
N PHE A 97 2.07 -3.14 13.91
CA PHE A 97 2.90 -3.33 12.73
C PHE A 97 4.39 -3.41 13.07
N ASP A 98 4.89 -2.58 13.99
CA ASP A 98 6.30 -2.65 14.42
C ASP A 98 6.66 -4.02 15.05
N GLU A 99 5.72 -4.62 15.78
CA GLU A 99 5.90 -5.98 16.30
C GLU A 99 5.90 -7.03 15.20
N ILE A 100 4.96 -6.93 14.25
CA ILE A 100 4.87 -7.84 13.09
C ILE A 100 6.16 -7.73 12.26
N ASP A 101 6.63 -6.51 12.01
CA ASP A 101 7.83 -6.22 11.25
C ASP A 101 9.07 -6.88 11.86
N ARG A 102 9.23 -6.76 13.19
CA ARG A 102 10.32 -7.43 13.91
C ARG A 102 10.22 -8.96 13.81
N ASP A 103 9.03 -9.52 13.96
CA ASP A 103 8.83 -10.97 13.95
C ASP A 103 9.06 -11.53 12.52
N PHE A 104 8.56 -10.84 11.49
CA PHE A 104 8.79 -11.17 10.10
C PHE A 104 10.28 -11.08 9.72
N LYS A 105 10.98 -10.05 10.18
CA LYS A 105 12.43 -9.90 9.97
C LYS A 105 13.22 -11.10 10.49
N LYS A 106 12.89 -11.59 11.69
CA LYS A 106 13.51 -12.80 12.26
C LYS A 106 13.27 -14.03 11.38
N VAL A 107 12.03 -14.24 10.95
CA VAL A 107 11.67 -15.34 10.05
C VAL A 107 12.43 -15.23 8.72
N ALA A 108 12.52 -14.02 8.14
CA ALA A 108 13.25 -13.78 6.91
C ALA A 108 14.76 -14.08 7.04
N GLU A 109 15.39 -13.69 8.15
CA GLU A 109 16.79 -14.01 8.44
C GLU A 109 17.02 -15.52 8.63
N GLU A 110 16.11 -16.21 9.31
CA GLU A 110 16.18 -17.66 9.50
C GLU A 110 15.96 -18.44 8.20
N ASN A 111 15.10 -17.92 7.32
CA ASN A 111 14.86 -18.43 5.97
C ASN A 111 16.05 -18.23 5.03
N GLN A 112 16.89 -17.21 5.25
CA GLN A 112 18.10 -17.02 4.45
C GLN A 112 19.24 -17.99 4.79
N LYS A 113 19.24 -18.59 5.99
CA LYS A 113 20.30 -19.52 6.42
C LYS A 113 20.31 -20.81 5.59
N ASP A 114 19.16 -21.19 5.03
CA ASP A 114 19.03 -22.34 4.17
C ASP A 114 18.07 -22.05 3.01
N LEU A 115 18.63 -21.99 1.81
CA LEU A 115 17.87 -21.73 0.59
C LEU A 115 17.28 -23.00 -0.03
N ASN A 116 17.58 -24.19 0.49
CA ASN A 116 16.98 -25.42 0.01
C ASN A 116 15.48 -25.39 0.29
N VAL A 117 14.67 -25.46 -0.76
CA VAL A 117 13.21 -25.34 -0.65
C VAL A 117 12.64 -26.33 0.33
N THR A 118 13.00 -27.61 0.20
CA THR A 118 12.43 -28.67 1.03
C THR A 118 12.88 -28.55 2.48
N HIS A 119 14.13 -28.20 2.75
CA HIS A 119 14.59 -28.06 4.13
C HIS A 119 14.01 -26.80 4.78
N CYS A 120 14.03 -25.66 4.09
CA CYS A 120 13.50 -24.40 4.60
C CYS A 120 12.02 -24.49 4.96
N THR A 121 11.20 -25.09 4.08
CA THR A 121 9.75 -25.15 4.25
C THR A 121 9.25 -26.26 5.18
N ASN A 122 10.03 -27.33 5.36
CA ASN A 122 9.66 -28.45 6.23
C ASN A 122 10.19 -28.30 7.66
N ARG A 123 10.73 -27.13 8.03
CA ARG A 123 11.09 -26.84 9.43
C ARG A 123 9.83 -26.74 10.28
N ASP A 124 9.92 -27.29 11.49
CA ASP A 124 8.82 -27.31 12.44
C ASP A 124 8.38 -25.88 12.79
N GLY A 125 7.08 -25.60 12.69
CA GLY A 125 6.48 -24.33 13.11
C GLY A 125 6.55 -23.18 12.08
N VAL A 126 7.22 -23.34 10.93
CA VAL A 126 7.37 -22.24 9.95
C VAL A 126 6.02 -21.84 9.35
N TYR A 127 5.16 -22.82 9.06
CA TYR A 127 3.83 -22.55 8.50
C TYR A 127 2.97 -21.76 9.52
N GLU A 128 2.92 -22.23 10.77
CA GLU A 128 2.14 -21.62 11.85
C GLU A 128 2.64 -20.20 12.18
N GLN A 129 3.95 -19.96 12.12
CA GLN A 129 4.52 -18.63 12.27
C GLN A 129 4.10 -17.69 11.15
N LEU A 130 4.18 -18.14 9.89
CA LEU A 130 3.75 -17.35 8.73
C LEU A 130 2.24 -17.09 8.74
N GLU A 131 1.44 -18.06 9.18
CA GLU A 131 0.00 -17.91 9.34
C GLU A 131 -0.36 -16.91 10.44
N SER A 132 0.35 -16.95 11.57
CA SER A 132 0.21 -15.96 12.64
C SER A 132 0.54 -14.54 12.15
N ILE A 133 1.65 -14.40 11.40
CA ILE A 133 2.04 -13.11 10.79
C ILE A 133 0.99 -12.65 9.79
N LYS A 134 0.51 -13.52 8.89
CA LYS A 134 -0.53 -13.21 7.90
C LYS A 134 -1.81 -12.70 8.56
N SER A 135 -2.29 -13.39 9.60
CA SER A 135 -3.48 -12.99 10.35
C SER A 135 -3.32 -11.60 10.97
N ARG A 136 -2.19 -11.33 11.61
CA ARG A 136 -1.88 -10.03 12.21
C ARG A 136 -1.74 -8.92 11.16
N LEU A 137 -1.14 -9.21 10.00
CA LEU A 137 -1.06 -8.27 8.88
C LEU A 137 -2.45 -7.91 8.34
N SER A 138 -3.35 -8.90 8.23
CA SER A 138 -4.72 -8.67 7.77
C SER A 138 -5.50 -7.72 8.69
N LEU A 139 -5.25 -7.76 10.01
CA LEU A 139 -5.82 -6.77 10.94
C LEU A 139 -5.35 -5.34 10.63
N CYS A 140 -4.07 -5.16 10.32
CA CYS A 140 -3.53 -3.85 9.95
C CYS A 140 -4.07 -3.38 8.59
N GLU A 141 -4.22 -4.27 7.60
CA GLU A 141 -4.86 -3.93 6.32
C GLU A 141 -6.32 -3.48 6.51
N LYS A 142 -7.06 -4.18 7.37
CA LYS A 142 -8.45 -3.84 7.68
C LYS A 142 -8.55 -2.47 8.33
N ALA A 143 -7.72 -2.20 9.35
CA ALA A 143 -7.71 -0.90 10.02
C ALA A 143 -7.34 0.24 9.05
N LEU A 144 -6.37 0.00 8.15
CA LEU A 144 -6.01 0.96 7.11
C LEU A 144 -7.18 1.21 6.14
N ALA A 145 -7.88 0.16 5.71
CA ALA A 145 -9.04 0.29 4.83
C ALA A 145 -10.18 1.09 5.47
N GLU A 146 -10.49 0.82 6.74
CA GLU A 146 -11.50 1.57 7.51
C GLU A 146 -11.11 3.05 7.69
N TYR A 147 -9.83 3.34 7.92
CA TYR A 147 -9.30 4.69 7.96
C TYR A 147 -9.46 5.42 6.62
N LEU A 148 -9.07 4.79 5.50
CA LEU A 148 -9.23 5.37 4.17
C LEU A 148 -10.70 5.62 3.83
N GLU A 149 -11.60 4.73 4.24
CA GLU A 149 -13.03 4.91 4.02
C GLU A 149 -13.59 6.08 4.84
N THR A 150 -13.14 6.26 6.08
CA THR A 150 -13.48 7.44 6.89
C THR A 150 -13.06 8.74 6.20
N LYS A 151 -11.88 8.76 5.56
CA LYS A 151 -11.41 9.92 4.78
C LYS A 151 -12.25 10.14 3.52
N ARG A 152 -12.68 9.08 2.83
CA ARG A 152 -13.60 9.19 1.68
C ARG A 152 -14.97 9.74 2.05
N LEU A 153 -15.51 9.33 3.19
CA LEU A 153 -16.76 9.89 3.69
C LEU A 153 -16.64 11.39 4.03
N ALA A 154 -15.49 11.82 4.56
CA ALA A 154 -15.23 13.23 4.85
C ALA A 154 -15.05 14.09 3.58
N PHE A 155 -14.53 13.51 2.49
CA PHE A 155 -14.43 14.16 1.19
C PHE A 155 -14.76 13.18 0.05
N PRO A 156 -16.04 13.13 -0.41
CA PRO A 156 -16.50 12.13 -1.38
C PRO A 156 -15.76 12.12 -2.72
N ARG A 157 -15.05 13.18 -3.09
CA ARG A 157 -14.22 13.17 -4.33
C ARG A 157 -13.04 12.19 -4.23
N PHE A 158 -12.67 11.72 -3.04
CA PHE A 158 -11.68 10.65 -2.91
C PHE A 158 -12.13 9.29 -3.45
N TYR A 159 -13.41 9.09 -3.78
CA TYR A 159 -13.86 7.90 -4.51
C TYR A 159 -13.37 7.87 -5.97
N PHE A 160 -12.91 9.00 -6.53
CA PHE A 160 -12.40 9.09 -7.91
C PHE A 160 -10.91 8.76 -8.05
N VAL A 161 -10.21 8.53 -6.94
CA VAL A 161 -8.77 8.19 -6.93
C VAL A 161 -8.55 6.78 -6.42
N SER A 162 -7.48 6.14 -6.88
CA SER A 162 -7.08 4.82 -6.41
C SER A 162 -6.64 4.86 -4.93
N PRO A 163 -6.66 3.72 -4.20
CA PRO A 163 -6.16 3.68 -2.82
C PRO A 163 -4.72 4.16 -2.66
N ALA A 164 -3.84 3.84 -3.62
CA ALA A 164 -2.45 4.28 -3.61
C ALA A 164 -2.32 5.81 -3.76
N GLU A 165 -3.11 6.41 -4.65
CA GLU A 165 -3.15 7.87 -4.81
C GLU A 165 -3.76 8.56 -3.59
N LEU A 166 -4.82 7.97 -3.01
CA LEU A 166 -5.41 8.50 -1.78
C LEU A 166 -4.39 8.51 -0.63
N LEU A 167 -3.64 7.43 -0.46
CA LEU A 167 -2.55 7.38 0.53
C LEU A 167 -1.49 8.45 0.27
N ASP A 168 -1.14 8.67 -0.99
CA ASP A 168 -0.18 9.70 -1.37
C ASP A 168 -0.69 11.14 -1.15
N ILE A 169 -1.99 11.37 -1.32
CA ILE A 169 -2.65 12.64 -0.95
C ILE A 169 -2.64 12.83 0.57
N LEU A 170 -3.00 11.79 1.33
CA LEU A 170 -3.07 11.85 2.79
C LEU A 170 -1.67 12.00 3.42
N SER A 171 -0.65 11.34 2.86
CA SER A 171 0.74 11.41 3.34
C SER A 171 1.39 12.78 3.11
N ASN A 172 0.97 13.48 2.06
CA ASN A 172 1.45 14.81 1.73
C ASN A 172 0.42 15.92 2.02
N GLY A 173 -0.60 15.63 2.83
CA GLY A 173 -1.73 16.55 3.06
C GLY A 173 -1.33 17.91 3.65
N ASN A 174 -0.19 17.95 4.34
CA ASN A 174 0.41 19.16 4.93
C ASN A 174 1.21 20.01 3.92
N VAL A 175 1.45 19.50 2.71
CA VAL A 175 2.23 20.14 1.64
C VAL A 175 1.34 20.27 0.40
N PRO A 176 0.57 21.37 0.26
CA PRO A 176 -0.40 21.55 -0.81
C PRO A 176 0.16 21.35 -2.22
N GLU A 177 1.40 21.78 -2.47
CA GLU A 177 2.10 21.61 -3.75
C GLU A 177 2.14 20.15 -4.22
N LYS A 178 2.40 19.21 -3.31
CA LYS A 178 2.47 17.78 -3.65
C LYS A 178 1.08 17.20 -3.90
N VAL A 179 0.04 17.76 -3.31
CA VAL A 179 -1.35 17.36 -3.53
C VAL A 179 -1.86 17.89 -4.88
N MET A 180 -1.31 18.99 -5.40
CA MET A 180 -1.74 19.60 -6.67
C MET A 180 -1.75 18.64 -7.86
N ARG A 181 -0.79 17.71 -7.92
CA ARG A 181 -0.71 16.70 -9.00
C ARG A 181 -1.96 15.82 -9.11
N HIS A 182 -2.72 15.72 -8.02
CA HIS A 182 -3.95 14.93 -7.94
C HIS A 182 -5.22 15.77 -8.09
N LEU A 183 -5.12 17.10 -8.05
CA LEU A 183 -6.29 17.99 -8.13
C LEU A 183 -7.09 17.78 -9.42
N SER A 184 -6.42 17.54 -10.54
CA SER A 184 -7.05 17.29 -11.85
C SER A 184 -7.92 16.03 -11.90
N LYS A 185 -7.69 15.08 -10.98
CA LYS A 185 -8.50 13.86 -10.79
C LYS A 185 -9.60 14.05 -9.76
N LEU A 186 -9.37 14.90 -8.75
CA LEU A 186 -10.36 15.23 -7.73
C LEU A 186 -11.40 16.25 -8.24
N PHE A 187 -11.02 17.10 -9.18
CA PHE A 187 -11.84 18.17 -9.76
C PHE A 187 -11.82 18.13 -11.29
N ASP A 188 -12.99 18.22 -11.90
CA ASP A 188 -13.11 18.29 -13.37
C ASP A 188 -12.47 19.56 -13.93
N SER A 189 -12.75 20.70 -13.28
CA SER A 189 -12.42 22.03 -13.79
C SER A 189 -11.17 22.67 -13.16
N ILE A 190 -10.62 22.12 -12.07
CA ILE A 190 -9.42 22.65 -11.41
C ILE A 190 -8.21 21.78 -11.78
N GLY A 191 -7.23 22.39 -12.43
CA GLY A 191 -5.93 21.78 -12.74
C GLY A 191 -4.87 22.06 -11.67
N ARG A 192 -4.80 23.30 -11.15
CA ARG A 192 -3.85 23.71 -10.10
C ARG A 192 -4.37 24.92 -9.32
N LEU A 193 -3.77 25.18 -8.15
CA LEU A 193 -4.04 26.37 -7.33
C LEU A 193 -2.81 27.28 -7.34
N GLU A 194 -3.01 28.59 -7.35
CA GLU A 194 -1.97 29.59 -7.14
C GLU A 194 -1.82 29.82 -5.64
N LEU A 195 -0.64 29.54 -5.07
CA LEU A 195 -0.38 29.76 -3.65
C LEU A 195 0.15 31.17 -3.39
N THR A 196 -0.11 31.69 -2.20
CA THR A 196 0.37 33.01 -1.74
C THR A 196 1.87 33.01 -1.43
N ASP A 197 2.74 32.58 -2.36
CA ASP A 197 4.15 33.02 -2.41
C ASP A 197 4.84 32.58 -3.71
N ASP A 198 4.48 33.18 -4.85
CA ASP A 198 5.34 33.08 -6.04
C ASP A 198 6.17 34.36 -6.26
N LYS A 199 5.71 35.58 -5.86
CA LYS A 199 6.46 36.85 -6.13
C LYS A 199 6.28 38.06 -5.19
N HIS A 200 5.45 38.07 -4.13
CA HIS A 200 5.06 39.36 -3.51
C HIS A 200 5.11 39.51 -1.98
N THR A 201 5.35 38.48 -1.18
CA THR A 201 5.39 38.66 0.29
C THR A 201 6.34 37.66 0.96
N PRO A 202 7.60 38.06 1.25
CA PRO A 202 8.54 37.21 1.99
C PRO A 202 8.01 36.98 3.41
N GLY A 203 7.50 35.77 3.68
CA GLY A 203 7.07 35.35 5.02
C GLY A 203 5.60 34.96 5.18
N ALA A 204 4.77 35.07 4.13
CA ALA A 204 3.45 34.46 4.13
C ALA A 204 3.61 32.94 3.94
N LYS A 205 3.05 32.14 4.85
CA LYS A 205 3.11 30.67 4.75
C LYS A 205 2.49 30.25 3.42
N LEU A 206 3.14 29.35 2.65
CA LEU A 206 2.67 28.71 1.39
C LEU A 206 1.38 27.87 1.53
N LYS A 207 0.41 28.35 2.30
CA LYS A 207 -0.76 27.61 2.75
C LYS A 207 -2.04 28.38 2.52
N GLU A 208 -1.99 29.41 1.71
CA GLU A 208 -3.17 30.11 1.22
C GLU A 208 -3.17 30.02 -0.30
N ALA A 209 -4.36 29.82 -0.89
CA ALA A 209 -4.54 29.89 -2.34
C ALA A 209 -5.23 31.20 -2.72
N VAL A 210 -4.69 31.89 -3.73
CA VAL A 210 -5.20 33.18 -4.23
C VAL A 210 -5.99 33.05 -5.52
N ALA A 211 -5.72 32.02 -6.32
CA ALA A 211 -6.42 31.76 -7.57
C ALA A 211 -6.50 30.27 -7.87
N MET A 212 -7.42 29.90 -8.76
CA MET A 212 -7.49 28.57 -9.35
C MET A 212 -7.23 28.64 -10.85
N TYR A 213 -6.58 27.60 -11.37
CA TYR A 213 -6.35 27.43 -12.79
C TYR A 213 -7.09 26.21 -13.31
N SER A 214 -7.68 26.34 -14.50
CA SER A 214 -8.27 25.21 -15.21
C SER A 214 -7.20 24.31 -15.84
N LYS A 215 -7.64 23.16 -16.37
CA LYS A 215 -6.78 22.26 -17.17
C LYS A 215 -6.24 22.93 -18.44
N GLU A 216 -6.94 23.96 -18.92
CA GLU A 216 -6.59 24.76 -20.10
C GLU A 216 -5.83 26.04 -19.75
N SER A 217 -5.38 26.19 -18.51
CA SER A 217 -4.66 27.37 -18.00
C SER A 217 -5.49 28.66 -17.92
N GLU A 218 -6.81 28.57 -17.94
CA GLU A 218 -7.68 29.69 -17.57
C GLU A 218 -7.48 30.00 -16.08
N LYS A 219 -7.28 31.28 -15.75
CA LYS A 219 -7.08 31.75 -14.37
C LYS A 219 -8.37 32.39 -13.85
N VAL A 220 -8.79 32.00 -12.66
CA VAL A 220 -9.87 32.65 -11.91
C VAL A 220 -9.36 33.03 -10.53
N ASP A 221 -9.30 34.32 -10.24
CA ASP A 221 -8.89 34.84 -8.93
C ASP A 221 -9.98 34.59 -7.88
N PHE A 222 -9.57 34.19 -6.68
CA PHE A 222 -10.50 34.05 -5.57
C PHE A 222 -10.82 35.43 -4.96
N PRO A 223 -12.10 35.73 -4.63
CA PRO A 223 -12.48 36.99 -3.97
C PRO A 223 -11.80 37.20 -2.61
N SER A 224 -11.43 36.11 -1.95
CA SER A 224 -10.61 36.10 -0.73
C SER A 224 -9.70 34.88 -0.77
N ALA A 225 -8.50 34.99 -0.18
CA ALA A 225 -7.58 33.87 -0.08
C ALA A 225 -8.22 32.66 0.64
N CYS A 226 -7.92 31.45 0.15
CA CYS A 226 -8.43 30.20 0.70
C CYS A 226 -7.37 29.52 1.57
N ASP A 227 -7.68 29.28 2.84
CA ASP A 227 -6.77 28.63 3.79
C ASP A 227 -6.66 27.12 3.54
N LEU A 228 -5.44 26.68 3.21
CA LEU A 228 -5.02 25.30 2.97
C LEU A 228 -4.40 24.62 4.21
N ASN A 229 -4.53 25.21 5.41
CA ASN A 229 -4.07 24.57 6.64
C ASN A 229 -5.02 23.49 7.14
N GLY A 230 -4.42 22.46 7.75
CA GLY A 230 -5.11 21.39 8.46
C GLY A 230 -5.16 20.09 7.66
N GLN A 231 -6.11 19.23 8.02
CA GLN A 231 -6.30 17.94 7.35
C GLN A 231 -6.73 18.15 5.89
N VAL A 232 -6.24 17.29 5.00
CA VAL A 232 -6.36 17.47 3.55
C VAL A 232 -7.79 17.50 3.06
N GLU A 233 -8.64 16.64 3.61
CA GLU A 233 -10.07 16.61 3.34
C GLU A 233 -10.78 17.91 3.76
N ILE A 234 -10.31 18.59 4.80
CA ILE A 234 -10.95 19.81 5.30
C ILE A 234 -10.65 20.95 4.35
N TRP A 235 -9.38 21.17 4.02
CA TRP A 235 -9.04 22.27 3.13
C TRP A 235 -9.49 22.01 1.68
N LEU A 236 -9.53 20.76 1.21
CA LEU A 236 -10.09 20.44 -0.10
C LEU A 236 -11.60 20.76 -0.18
N ASN A 237 -12.34 20.54 0.91
CA ASN A 237 -13.73 20.99 1.01
C ASN A 237 -13.84 22.52 0.99
N ARG A 238 -12.96 23.26 1.69
CA ARG A 238 -12.93 24.73 1.62
C ARG A 238 -12.64 25.24 0.21
N VAL A 239 -11.71 24.61 -0.51
CA VAL A 239 -11.43 24.94 -1.92
C VAL A 239 -12.65 24.71 -2.79
N LEU A 240 -13.38 23.61 -2.57
CA LEU A 240 -14.63 23.32 -3.29
C LEU A 240 -15.70 24.40 -3.05
N ASP A 241 -15.87 24.82 -1.80
CA ASP A 241 -16.83 25.87 -1.45
C ASP A 241 -16.39 27.24 -1.99
N LYS A 242 -15.10 27.57 -1.92
CA LYS A 242 -14.54 28.80 -2.47
C LYS A 242 -14.68 28.86 -3.99
N MET A 243 -14.48 27.74 -4.69
CA MET A 243 -14.74 27.64 -6.14
C MET A 243 -16.19 28.00 -6.47
N ARG A 244 -17.16 27.43 -5.73
CA ARG A 244 -18.59 27.71 -5.94
C ARG A 244 -18.96 29.15 -5.64
N GLU A 245 -18.41 29.71 -4.57
CA GLU A 245 -18.60 31.11 -4.18
C GLU A 245 -18.07 32.06 -5.27
N THR A 246 -16.86 31.78 -5.77
CA THR A 246 -16.19 32.59 -6.79
C THR A 246 -16.98 32.61 -8.09
N VAL A 247 -17.45 31.45 -8.57
CA VAL A 247 -18.28 31.38 -9.79
C VAL A 247 -19.60 32.13 -9.60
N ARG A 248 -20.25 32.02 -8.43
CA ARG A 248 -21.48 32.78 -8.13
C ARG A 248 -21.23 34.29 -8.10
N PHE A 249 -20.09 34.71 -7.55
CA PHE A 249 -19.68 36.11 -7.53
C PHE A 249 -19.46 36.64 -8.96
N CYS A 250 -18.65 35.95 -9.78
CA CYS A 250 -18.42 36.34 -11.17
C CYS A 250 -19.71 36.40 -12.00
N LEU A 251 -20.64 35.46 -11.79
CA LEU A 251 -21.95 35.49 -12.46
C LEU A 251 -22.80 36.68 -12.01
N SER A 252 -22.78 37.02 -10.73
CA SER A 252 -23.54 38.17 -10.20
C SER A 252 -22.95 39.49 -10.69
N ASP A 253 -21.62 39.60 -10.73
CA ASP A 253 -20.92 40.76 -11.26
C ASP A 253 -21.22 40.95 -12.75
N ALA A 254 -21.18 39.87 -13.54
CA ALA A 254 -21.50 39.91 -14.97
C ALA A 254 -22.96 40.27 -15.30
N ILE A 255 -23.91 40.01 -14.39
CA ILE A 255 -25.32 40.41 -14.56
C ILE A 255 -25.52 41.90 -14.18
N ASN A 256 -24.73 42.41 -13.24
CA ASN A 256 -24.84 43.78 -12.76
C ASN A 256 -23.98 44.80 -13.55
N ALA A 257 -23.07 44.30 -14.41
CA ALA A 257 -22.26 45.08 -15.35
C ALA A 257 -23.02 45.42 -16.64
#